data_AF-L1NCX0-F1
#
_entry.id   AF-L1NCX0-F1
#
_cell.length_a   1.000
_cell.length_b   1.000
_cell.length_c   1.000
_cell.angle_alpha   90.00
_cell.angle_beta   90.00
_cell.angle_gamma   90.00
#
_symmetry.space_group_name_H-M   'P 1'
#
loop_
_entity.id
_entity.type
_entity.pdbx_description
1 polymer ?
#
loop_
_entity_poly.entity_id
_entity_poly.type
_entity_poly.pdbx_seq_one_letter_code
_entity_poly.pdbx_strand_id
1 'polypeptide(L)'
;MIDRKQILLFILVMVGFIPLQAQQRGKATFYSRRATGARTSSGERLHHDSMTCAHRKYPFGTLLKVTNLSNGKEVVVRVTDRGPFGRGRIIDLSWGAAKQLDMLSKG
;
A
#
# COMPACT_ATOMS: atom_id res chain seq x y z
N MET A 1 -31.97 3.34 -33.77
CA MET A 1 -31.05 2.23 -34.10
C MET A 1 -29.64 2.72 -33.79
N ILE A 2 -28.98 2.23 -32.73
CA ILE A 2 -27.64 2.67 -32.33
C ILE A 2 -26.62 2.07 -33.31
N ASP A 3 -25.89 2.92 -34.03
CA ASP A 3 -24.88 2.50 -35.00
C ASP A 3 -23.66 1.88 -34.28
N ARG A 4 -23.07 0.83 -34.88
CA ARG A 4 -21.81 0.21 -34.47
C ARG A 4 -20.68 1.22 -34.24
N LYS A 5 -20.67 2.33 -34.98
CA LYS A 5 -19.74 3.45 -34.77
C LYS A 5 -19.98 4.19 -33.45
N GLN A 6 -21.24 4.36 -33.05
CA GLN A 6 -21.57 4.95 -31.74
C GLN A 6 -21.28 4.00 -30.59
N ILE A 7 -21.41 2.68 -30.79
CA ILE A 7 -21.00 1.66 -29.80
C ILE A 7 -19.48 1.66 -29.61
N LEU A 8 -18.71 1.68 -30.70
CA LEU A 8 -17.24 1.75 -30.65
C LEU A 8 -16.75 3.04 -29.99
N LEU A 9 -17.39 4.17 -30.29
CA LEU A 9 -17.08 5.45 -29.66
C LEU A 9 -17.40 5.44 -28.16
N PHE A 10 -18.51 4.82 -27.75
CA PHE A 10 -18.86 4.66 -26.33
C PHE A 10 -17.85 3.79 -25.56
N ILE A 11 -17.38 2.70 -26.15
CA ILE A 11 -16.35 1.84 -25.56
C ILE A 11 -15.03 2.59 -25.43
N LEU A 12 -14.62 3.35 -26.45
CA LEU A 12 -13.39 4.15 -26.44
C LEU A 12 -13.43 5.23 -25.33
N VAL A 13 -14.57 5.89 -25.14
CA VAL A 13 -14.76 6.91 -24.09
C VAL A 13 -14.78 6.28 -22.68
N MET A 14 -15.38 5.10 -22.51
CA MET A 14 -15.41 4.38 -21.23
C MET A 14 -14.02 3.85 -20.81
N VAL A 15 -13.16 3.49 -21.77
CA VAL A 15 -11.78 3.06 -21.48
C VAL A 15 -10.88 4.24 -21.07
N GLY A 16 -11.20 5.47 -21.49
CA GLY A 16 -10.41 6.68 -21.21
C GLY A 16 -10.52 7.23 -19.79
N PHE A 17 -11.50 6.79 -19.00
CA PHE A 17 -11.77 7.29 -17.64
C PHE A 17 -11.61 6.18 -16.59
N ILE A 18 -10.42 5.57 -16.51
CA ILE A 18 -10.06 4.80 -15.31
C ILE A 18 -9.54 5.81 -14.28
N PRO A 19 -10.28 6.13 -13.21
CA PRO A 19 -9.74 6.97 -12.14
C PRO A 19 -8.54 6.24 -11.53
N LEU A 20 -7.33 6.76 -11.77
CA LEU A 20 -6.16 6.39 -10.99
C LEU A 20 -6.47 6.81 -9.54
N GLN A 21 -6.83 5.87 -8.68
CA GLN A 21 -6.79 6.09 -7.23
C GLN A 21 -5.32 6.24 -6.81
N ALA A 22 -4.75 7.41 -7.10
CA ALA A 22 -3.36 7.71 -6.82
C ALA A 22 -3.11 7.98 -5.33
N GLN A 23 -4.16 8.19 -4.52
CA GLN A 23 -3.99 8.58 -3.13
C GLN A 23 -5.05 8.00 -2.21
N GLN A 24 -4.60 7.14 -1.28
CA GLN A 24 -5.39 6.61 -0.18
C GLN A 24 -4.94 7.28 1.13
N ARG A 25 -5.90 7.63 2.00
CA ARG A 25 -5.63 8.15 3.35
C ARG A 25 -6.23 7.22 4.39
N GLY A 26 -5.52 7.01 5.49
CA GLY A 26 -5.96 6.11 6.55
C GLY A 26 -4.88 5.87 7.60
N LYS A 27 -5.19 5.01 8.58
CA LYS A 27 -4.26 4.70 9.67
C LYS A 27 -3.17 3.74 9.18
N ALA A 28 -1.94 4.01 9.60
CA ALA A 28 -0.81 3.10 9.45
C ALA A 28 -0.49 2.45 10.80
N THR A 29 -0.05 1.20 10.79
CA THR A 29 0.55 0.50 11.92
C THR A 29 1.88 -0.11 11.48
N PHE A 30 2.61 -0.77 12.39
CA PHE A 30 3.88 -1.41 12.02
C PHE A 30 4.10 -2.74 12.75
N TYR A 31 4.89 -3.62 12.13
CA TYR A 31 5.30 -4.87 12.75
C TYR A 31 6.34 -4.64 13.84
N SER A 32 6.20 -5.33 14.98
CA SER A 32 7.25 -5.35 16.01
C SER A 32 8.53 -5.99 15.47
N ARG A 33 9.70 -5.64 16.03
CA ARG A 33 10.99 -6.26 15.64
C ARG A 33 10.99 -7.78 15.79
N ARG A 34 10.20 -8.32 16.72
CA ARG A 34 10.06 -9.77 16.99
C ARG A 34 9.43 -10.52 15.82
N ALA A 35 8.77 -9.84 14.89
CA ALA A 35 8.22 -10.45 13.69
C ALA A 35 9.29 -10.80 12.63
N THR A 36 10.55 -10.41 12.84
CA THR A 36 11.67 -10.82 11.96
C THR A 36 11.71 -12.34 11.80
N GLY A 37 11.81 -12.80 10.56
CA GLY A 37 11.81 -14.22 10.20
C GLY A 37 10.44 -14.81 9.91
N ALA A 38 9.35 -14.12 10.27
CA ALA A 38 7.99 -14.54 9.92
C ALA A 38 7.80 -14.57 8.40
N ARG A 39 7.07 -15.57 7.88
CA ARG A 39 6.71 -15.63 6.46
C ARG A 39 5.60 -14.62 6.17
N THR A 40 5.79 -13.83 5.13
CA THR A 40 4.75 -12.95 4.57
C THR A 40 3.91 -13.69 3.53
N SER A 41 2.81 -13.08 3.12
CA SER A 41 1.93 -13.61 2.07
C SER A 41 2.58 -13.66 0.68
N SER A 42 3.67 -12.93 0.44
CA SER A 42 4.48 -13.10 -0.79
C SER A 42 5.39 -14.33 -0.75
N GLY A 43 5.50 -15.01 0.40
CA GLY A 43 6.42 -16.12 0.63
C GLY A 43 7.82 -15.72 1.13
N GLU A 44 8.15 -14.42 1.08
CA GLU A 44 9.40 -13.88 1.63
C GLU A 44 9.38 -13.89 3.17
N ARG A 45 10.56 -13.87 3.79
CA ARG A 45 10.67 -13.65 5.24
C ARG A 45 10.78 -12.16 5.56
N LEU A 46 9.98 -11.69 6.50
CA LEU A 46 10.06 -10.33 7.01
C LEU A 46 11.42 -10.11 7.70
N HIS A 47 12.08 -9.00 7.39
CA HIS A 47 13.17 -8.48 8.21
C HIS A 47 12.76 -7.12 8.76
N HIS A 48 12.93 -6.88 10.06
CA HIS A 48 12.40 -5.63 10.65
C HIS A 48 12.98 -4.36 10.03
N ASP A 49 14.23 -4.39 9.55
CA ASP A 49 14.88 -3.25 8.89
C ASP A 49 14.58 -3.12 7.38
N SER A 50 13.78 -4.02 6.78
CA SER A 50 13.43 -3.91 5.35
C SER A 50 12.52 -2.70 5.09
N MET A 51 12.46 -2.20 3.85
CA MET A 51 11.49 -1.18 3.44
C MET A 51 10.29 -1.84 2.77
N THR A 52 9.45 -2.47 3.58
CA THR A 52 8.31 -3.28 3.11
C THR A 52 7.03 -2.98 3.88
N CYS A 53 5.90 -3.41 3.32
CA CYS A 53 4.59 -3.26 3.95
C CYS A 53 3.61 -4.39 3.61
N ALA A 54 2.55 -4.50 4.42
CA ALA A 54 1.32 -5.19 4.07
C ALA A 54 0.32 -4.23 3.44
N HIS A 55 -0.33 -4.69 2.37
CA HIS A 55 -1.47 -3.96 1.78
C HIS A 55 -2.52 -4.92 1.21
N ARG A 56 -3.79 -4.53 1.27
CA ARG A 56 -4.94 -5.39 0.95
C ARG A 56 -5.10 -5.67 -0.54
N LYS A 57 -4.82 -4.66 -1.38
CA LYS A 57 -5.16 -4.67 -2.82
C LYS A 57 -3.97 -4.67 -3.77
N TYR A 58 -2.97 -3.83 -3.53
CA TYR A 58 -1.81 -3.74 -4.42
C TYR A 58 -1.07 -5.09 -4.59
N PRO A 59 -0.65 -5.42 -5.83
CA PRO A 59 0.17 -6.60 -6.09
C PRO A 59 1.43 -6.66 -5.22
N PHE A 60 1.96 -7.85 -4.99
CA PHE A 60 3.28 -7.97 -4.36
C PHE A 60 4.33 -7.37 -5.29
N GLY A 61 5.34 -6.71 -4.71
CA GLY A 61 6.37 -5.99 -5.46
C GLY A 61 6.01 -4.54 -5.82
N THR A 62 4.74 -4.14 -5.71
CA THR A 62 4.36 -2.73 -5.90
C THR A 62 5.10 -1.83 -4.91
N LEU A 63 5.66 -0.72 -5.40
CA LEU A 63 6.25 0.32 -4.59
C LEU A 63 5.20 1.37 -4.22
N LEU A 64 5.09 1.70 -2.95
CA LEU A 64 4.18 2.71 -2.43
C LEU A 64 4.98 3.81 -1.76
N LYS A 65 4.69 5.07 -2.11
CA LYS A 65 5.13 6.23 -1.33
C LYS A 65 4.16 6.45 -0.18
N VAL A 66 4.68 6.46 1.03
CA VAL A 66 3.90 6.64 2.27
C VAL A 66 4.35 7.93 2.92
N THR A 67 3.39 8.82 3.19
CA THR A 67 3.64 10.11 3.85
C THR A 67 3.00 10.09 5.23
N ASN A 68 3.77 10.36 6.27
CA ASN A 68 3.24 10.61 7.60
C ASN A 68 2.70 12.05 7.67
N LEU A 69 1.37 12.18 7.63
CA LEU A 69 0.70 13.49 7.60
C LEU A 69 0.94 14.36 8.84
N SER A 70 1.41 13.79 9.96
CA SER A 70 1.67 14.54 11.19
C SER A 70 3.02 15.27 11.21
N ASN A 71 3.99 14.85 10.37
CA ASN A 71 5.34 15.42 10.34
C ASN A 71 5.90 15.62 8.92
N GLY A 72 5.16 15.25 7.88
CA GLY A 72 5.55 15.41 6.48
C GLY A 72 6.64 14.44 5.99
N LYS A 73 7.14 13.53 6.84
CA LYS A 73 8.17 12.56 6.43
C LYS A 73 7.58 11.54 5.46
N GLU A 74 8.41 11.09 4.52
CA GLU A 74 8.02 10.14 3.49
C GLU A 74 8.97 8.94 3.44
N VAL A 75 8.46 7.79 3.01
CA VAL A 75 9.24 6.59 2.73
C VAL A 75 8.66 5.87 1.52
N VAL A 76 9.49 5.16 0.76
CA VAL A 76 9.03 4.23 -0.28
C VAL A 76 9.16 2.80 0.24
N VAL A 77 8.07 2.04 0.18
CA VAL A 77 8.02 0.65 0.66
C VAL A 77 7.51 -0.29 -0.42
N ARG A 78 7.97 -1.53 -0.38
CA ARG A 78 7.52 -2.60 -1.27
C ARG A 78 6.43 -3.43 -0.61
N VAL A 79 5.34 -3.70 -1.32
CA VAL A 79 4.27 -4.58 -0.84
C VAL A 79 4.76 -6.03 -0.83
N THR A 80 4.83 -6.65 0.34
CA THR A 80 5.27 -8.05 0.52
C THR A 80 4.28 -8.90 1.30
N ASP A 81 3.24 -8.29 1.88
CA ASP A 81 2.28 -9.00 2.72
C ASP A 81 0.83 -8.53 2.51
N ARG A 82 -0.12 -9.27 3.08
CA ARG A 82 -1.55 -8.97 3.07
C ARG A 82 -2.02 -8.54 4.44
N GLY A 83 -2.94 -7.59 4.42
CA GLY A 83 -3.35 -6.82 5.60
C GLY A 83 -3.41 -5.33 5.25
N PRO A 84 -3.71 -4.45 6.20
CA PRO A 84 -4.12 -4.74 7.57
C PRO A 84 -5.54 -5.29 7.64
N PHE A 85 -5.83 -6.08 8.69
CA PHE A 85 -7.19 -6.60 8.95
C PHE A 85 -7.94 -5.80 10.02
N GLY A 86 -7.24 -4.95 10.78
CA GLY A 86 -7.86 -4.05 11.76
C GLY A 86 -8.68 -2.94 11.09
N ARG A 87 -9.82 -2.58 11.69
CA ARG A 87 -10.71 -1.52 11.16
C ARG A 87 -9.98 -0.19 11.01
N GLY A 88 -10.15 0.46 9.85
CA GLY A 88 -9.61 1.80 9.55
C GLY A 88 -8.11 1.86 9.26
N ARG A 89 -7.40 0.74 9.28
CA ARG A 89 -5.98 0.65 8.93
C ARG A 89 -5.82 0.30 7.45
N ILE A 90 -4.90 0.97 6.79
CA ILE A 90 -4.70 0.84 5.34
C ILE A 90 -3.35 0.23 4.97
N ILE A 91 -2.37 0.31 5.88
CA ILE A 91 -1.01 -0.21 5.65
C ILE A 91 -0.36 -0.63 6.97
N ASP A 92 0.31 -1.78 6.96
CA ASP A 92 1.21 -2.22 8.04
C ASP A 92 2.64 -2.12 7.53
N LEU A 93 3.46 -1.28 8.15
CA LEU A 93 4.84 -1.04 7.75
C LEU A 93 5.80 -1.99 8.46
N SER A 94 6.95 -2.25 7.85
CA SER A 94 8.10 -2.76 8.61
C SER A 94 8.52 -1.79 9.71
N TRP A 95 9.22 -2.30 10.72
CA TRP A 95 9.75 -1.47 11.81
C TRP A 95 10.70 -0.38 11.28
N GLY A 96 11.56 -0.71 10.31
CA GLY A 96 12.49 0.21 9.68
C GLY A 96 11.78 1.35 8.93
N ALA A 97 10.72 1.05 8.18
CA ALA A 97 9.93 2.08 7.49
C ALA A 97 9.20 2.99 8.50
N ALA A 98 8.63 2.42 9.56
CA ALA A 98 8.00 3.18 10.64
C ALA A 98 9.01 4.07 11.39
N LYS A 99 10.26 3.62 11.55
CA LYS A 99 11.36 4.43 12.09
C LYS A 99 11.66 5.64 11.21
N GLN A 100 11.76 5.46 9.89
CA GLN A 100 12.01 6.57 8.96
C GLN A 100 10.87 7.59 8.94
N LEU A 101 9.63 7.13 9.09
CA LEU A 101 8.46 7.99 9.22
C LEU A 101 8.31 8.63 10.61
N ASP A 102 9.18 8.29 11.56
CA ASP A 102 9.14 8.81 12.93
C ASP A 102 7.77 8.60 13.59
N MET A 103 7.27 7.36 13.48
CA MET A 103 5.96 6.96 14.00
C MET A 103 6.03 5.82 15.02
N LEU A 104 7.23 5.44 15.48
CA LEU A 104 7.42 4.36 16.45
C LEU A 104 6.78 4.64 17.81
N SER A 105 6.64 5.91 18.21
CA SER A 105 6.00 6.32 19.46
C SER A 105 4.47 6.40 19.36
N LYS A 106 3.90 6.20 18.17
CA LYS A 106 2.48 6.47 17.86
C LYS A 106 1.75 5.27 17.24
N GLY A 107 2.41 4.13 17.04
CA GLY A 107 1.87 2.98 16.29
C GLY A 107 1.65 1.72 17.10
#